data_AF-A0A969ENZ4-F1
#
_entry.id   AF-A0A969ENZ4-F1
#
_cell.length_a   1.000
_cell.length_b   1.000
_cell.length_c   1.000
_cell.angle_alpha   90.00
_cell.angle_beta   90.00
_cell.angle_gamma   90.00
#
_symmetry.space_group_name_H-M   'P 1'
#
loop_
_entity.id
_entity.type
_entity.pdbx_description
1 polymer ?
#
loop_
_entity_poly.entity_id
_entity_poly.type
_entity_poly.pdbx_seq_one_letter_code
_entity_poly.pdbx_strand_id
1 'polypeptide(L)'
;HIPELVEQFFPLIAQIMQRFMNAENMLHPLPIPMLMRTFMGMILGYFMTKNVLGESIPPEFREDALEHFIEVYLYGILKSEKTS
;
A
#
# COMPACT_ATOMS: atom_id res chain seq x y z
N HIS A 1 -5.89 -13.45 -13.68
CA HIS A 1 -5.93 -12.20 -14.47
C HIS A 1 -5.99 -10.99 -13.54
N ILE A 2 -5.55 -9.80 -13.96
CA ILE A 2 -5.51 -8.58 -13.12
C ILE A 2 -6.88 -8.22 -12.48
N PRO A 3 -8.04 -8.39 -13.14
CA PRO A 3 -9.35 -8.10 -12.53
C PRO A 3 -9.66 -8.96 -11.29
N GLU A 4 -9.33 -10.25 -11.32
CA GLU A 4 -9.61 -11.19 -10.22
C GLU A 4 -8.78 -10.85 -8.96
N LEU A 5 -7.55 -10.37 -9.16
CA LEU A 5 -6.72 -9.89 -8.06
C LEU A 5 -7.35 -8.63 -7.45
N VAL A 6 -7.82 -7.68 -8.27
CA VAL A 6 -8.50 -6.49 -7.77
C VAL A 6 -9.73 -6.87 -6.94
N GLU A 7 -10.56 -7.82 -7.40
CA GLU A 7 -11.72 -8.31 -6.65
C GLU A 7 -11.33 -8.98 -5.32
N GLN A 8 -10.26 -9.77 -5.32
CA GLN A 8 -9.78 -10.45 -4.11
C GLN A 8 -9.25 -9.48 -3.05
N PHE A 9 -8.56 -8.41 -3.46
CA PHE A 9 -7.97 -7.43 -2.55
C PHE A 9 -8.89 -6.23 -2.28
N PHE A 10 -9.98 -6.06 -3.03
CA PHE A 10 -10.92 -4.96 -2.86
C PHE A 10 -11.43 -4.78 -1.42
N PRO A 11 -11.82 -5.83 -0.68
CA PRO A 11 -12.28 -5.68 0.70
C PRO A 11 -11.18 -5.16 1.63
N LEU A 12 -9.94 -5.56 1.40
CA LEU A 12 -8.78 -5.11 2.18
C LEU A 12 -8.45 -3.65 1.86
N ILE A 13 -8.44 -3.29 0.57
CA ILE A 13 -8.26 -1.91 0.10
C ILE A 13 -9.35 -1.01 0.70
N ALA A 14 -10.61 -1.43 0.66
CA ALA A 14 -11.73 -0.67 1.22
C ALA A 14 -11.61 -0.44 2.74
N GLN A 15 -11.20 -1.46 3.49
CA GLN A 15 -10.98 -1.34 4.94
C GLN A 15 -9.84 -0.38 5.28
N ILE A 16 -8.74 -0.43 4.52
CA ILE A 16 -7.61 0.49 4.68
C ILE A 16 -8.06 1.92 4.37
N MET A 17 -8.82 2.11 3.29
CA MET A 17 -9.36 3.42 2.93
C MET A 17 -10.30 4.00 4.00
N GLN A 18 -11.14 3.15 4.58
CA GLN A 18 -12.02 3.57 5.68
C GLN A 18 -11.24 3.99 6.91
N ARG A 19 -10.12 3.31 7.21
CA ARG A 19 -9.20 3.72 8.29
C ARG A 19 -8.55 5.07 7.98
N PHE A 20 -8.14 5.33 6.74
CA PHE A 20 -7.57 6.63 6.36
C PHE A 20 -8.56 7.79 6.52
N MET A 21 -9.81 7.60 6.12
CA MET A 21 -10.85 8.62 6.33
C MET A 21 -11.07 8.92 7.83
N ASN A 22 -10.99 7.91 8.69
CA ASN A 22 -11.13 8.07 10.14
C ASN A 22 -9.87 8.65 10.82
N ALA A 23 -8.72 8.57 10.16
CA ALA A 23 -7.42 8.99 10.68
C ALA A 23 -6.93 10.31 10.08
N GLU A 24 -7.80 11.11 9.45
CA GLU A 24 -7.44 12.35 8.72
C GLU A 24 -6.52 13.29 9.52
N ASN A 25 -6.70 13.37 10.84
CA ASN A 25 -5.86 14.19 11.71
C ASN A 25 -4.43 13.66 11.93
N MET A 26 -4.17 12.38 11.64
CA MET A 26 -2.87 11.70 11.76
C MET A 26 -2.15 11.56 10.41
N LEU A 27 -2.83 11.84 9.31
CA LEU A 27 -2.26 11.74 7.96
C LEU A 27 -1.64 13.06 7.51
N HIS A 28 -0.55 12.98 6.76
CA HIS A 28 0.04 14.12 6.07
C HIS A 28 -1.07 14.82 5.25
N PRO A 29 -1.08 16.18 5.14
CA PRO A 29 -2.11 16.92 4.41
C PRO A 29 -2.02 16.66 2.90
N LEU A 30 -2.41 15.46 2.49
CA LEU A 30 -2.55 15.01 1.12
C LEU A 30 -4.04 14.81 0.85
N PRO A 31 -4.54 15.21 -0.32
CA PRO A 31 -5.91 14.90 -0.70
C PRO A 31 -6.17 13.39 -0.64
N ILE A 32 -7.28 12.95 -0.03
CA ILE A 32 -7.66 11.52 0.05
C ILE A 32 -7.60 10.81 -1.32
N PRO A 33 -8.05 11.42 -2.44
CA PRO A 33 -7.91 10.79 -3.76
C PRO A 33 -6.45 10.51 -4.17
N MET A 34 -5.50 11.33 -3.72
CA MET A 34 -4.07 11.11 -3.97
C MET A 34 -3.52 9.96 -3.14
N LEU A 35 -3.97 9.80 -1.89
CA LEU A 35 -3.66 8.63 -1.07
C LEU A 35 -4.20 7.35 -1.73
N MET A 36 -5.45 7.37 -2.20
CA MET A 36 -6.01 6.23 -2.95
C MET A 36 -5.16 5.87 -4.17
N ARG A 37 -4.85 6.88 -4.99
CA ARG A 37 -4.10 6.68 -6.24
C ARG A 37 -2.71 6.11 -6.00
N THR A 38 -2.00 6.61 -5.00
CA THR A 38 -0.64 6.15 -4.68
C THR A 38 -0.63 4.77 -4.03
N PHE A 39 -1.58 4.47 -3.14
CA PHE A 39 -1.79 3.14 -2.59
C PHE A 39 -2.09 2.10 -3.69
N MET A 40 -2.98 2.41 -4.63
CA MET A 40 -3.27 1.55 -5.77
C MET A 40 -2.03 1.32 -6.64
N GLY A 41 -1.24 2.38 -6.90
CA GLY A 41 0.01 2.29 -7.65
C GLY A 41 1.03 1.37 -6.97
N MET A 42 1.16 1.46 -5.64
CA MET A 42 2.02 0.58 -4.84
C MET A 42 1.59 -0.89 -4.96
N ILE A 43 0.30 -1.18 -4.79
CA ILE A 43 -0.23 -2.55 -4.89
C ILE A 43 -0.05 -3.12 -6.29
N LEU A 44 -0.31 -2.32 -7.34
CA LEU A 44 -0.04 -2.73 -8.72
C LEU A 44 1.46 -2.99 -8.94
N GLY A 45 2.33 -2.14 -8.38
CA GLY A 45 3.79 -2.32 -8.41
C GLY A 45 4.21 -3.66 -7.80
N TYR A 46 3.66 -4.01 -6.64
CA TYR A 46 3.89 -5.31 -5.99
C TYR A 46 3.50 -6.49 -6.88
N PHE A 47 2.31 -6.46 -7.49
CA PHE A 47 1.89 -7.54 -8.38
C PHE A 47 2.73 -7.60 -9.67
N MET A 48 3.10 -6.45 -10.22
CA MET A 48 3.96 -6.38 -11.40
C MET A 48 5.33 -6.98 -11.10
N THR A 49 5.99 -6.58 -10.02
CA THR A 49 7.32 -7.09 -9.66
C THR A 49 7.27 -8.57 -9.32
N LYS A 50 6.24 -9.02 -8.60
CA LYS A 50 6.01 -10.44 -8.30
C LYS A 50 5.88 -11.29 -9.57
N ASN A 51 5.09 -10.83 -10.55
CA ASN A 51 4.85 -11.57 -11.78
C ASN A 51 6.04 -11.51 -12.76
N VAL A 52 6.72 -10.35 -12.85
CA VAL A 52 7.85 -10.15 -13.77
C VAL A 52 9.09 -10.89 -13.30
N LEU A 53 9.39 -10.83 -12.00
CA LEU A 53 10.61 -11.42 -11.46
C LEU A 53 10.43 -12.92 -11.12
N GLY A 54 9.19 -13.36 -10.84
CA GLY A 54 8.85 -14.78 -10.67
C GLY A 54 9.75 -15.50 -9.66
N GLU A 55 10.29 -16.66 -10.02
CA GLU A 55 11.21 -17.42 -9.16
C GLU A 55 12.60 -16.80 -9.02
N SER A 56 12.94 -15.81 -9.86
CA SER A 56 14.23 -15.11 -9.82
C SER A 56 14.30 -14.08 -8.69
N ILE A 57 13.22 -13.90 -7.93
CA ILE A 57 13.15 -13.01 -6.78
C ILE A 57 14.00 -13.61 -5.64
N PRO A 58 14.97 -12.86 -5.07
CA PRO A 58 15.69 -13.28 -3.87
C PRO A 58 14.70 -13.63 -2.74
N PRO A 59 14.95 -14.66 -1.91
CA PRO A 59 14.02 -15.04 -0.83
C PRO A 59 13.58 -13.86 0.05
N GLU A 60 14.50 -12.91 0.29
CA GLU A 60 14.30 -11.69 1.08
C GLU A 60 13.24 -10.74 0.48
N PHE A 61 12.91 -10.89 -0.80
CA PHE A 61 11.90 -10.09 -1.50
C PHE A 61 10.52 -10.79 -1.52
N ARG A 62 10.41 -11.99 -0.94
CA ARG A 62 9.17 -12.79 -0.91
C ARG A 62 8.56 -12.86 0.49
N GLU A 63 9.39 -13.03 1.51
CA GLU A 63 8.95 -13.02 2.91
C GLU A 63 8.37 -11.66 3.25
N ASP A 64 7.14 -11.66 3.78
CA ASP A 64 6.43 -10.49 4.29
C ASP A 64 6.44 -9.25 3.35
N ALA A 65 6.64 -9.48 2.04
CA ALA A 65 6.89 -8.43 1.08
C ALA A 65 5.74 -7.43 0.99
N LEU A 66 4.50 -7.89 1.13
CA LEU A 66 3.34 -7.02 1.17
C LEU A 66 3.33 -6.14 2.44
N GLU A 67 3.74 -6.68 3.59
CA GLU A 67 3.83 -5.90 4.84
C GLU A 67 4.87 -4.80 4.72
N HIS A 68 6.04 -5.08 4.16
CA HIS A 68 7.07 -4.06 3.92
C HIS A 68 6.61 -2.96 2.96
N PHE A 69 5.88 -3.31 1.89
CA PHE A 69 5.29 -2.30 0.99
C PHE A 69 4.32 -1.39 1.76
N ILE A 70 3.43 -1.97 2.55
CA ILE A 70 2.46 -1.23 3.37
C ILE A 70 3.17 -0.36 4.40
N GLU A 71 4.20 -0.86 5.09
CA GLU A 71 4.96 -0.13 6.11
C GLU A 71 5.66 1.09 5.51
N VAL A 72 6.37 0.93 4.39
CA VAL A 72 7.02 2.03 3.67
C VAL A 72 6.00 3.09 3.25
N TYR A 73 4.83 2.65 2.76
CA TYR A 73 3.78 3.56 2.36
C TYR A 73 3.19 4.32 3.56
N LEU A 74 2.89 3.63 4.66
CA LEU A 74 2.39 4.25 5.89
C LEU A 74 3.39 5.24 6.46
N TYR A 75 4.68 4.89 6.50
CA TYR A 75 5.75 5.79 6.93
C TYR A 75 5.75 7.10 6.12
N GLY A 76 5.49 7.03 4.81
CA GLY A 76 5.45 8.22 3.94
C GLY A 76 4.20 9.09 4.09
N ILE A 77 3.08 8.56 4.59
CA ILE A 77 1.80 9.28 4.67
C ILE A 77 1.35 9.64 6.08
N LEU A 78 1.97 9.08 7.11
CA LEU A 78 1.71 9.47 8.49
C LEU A 78 2.36 10.83 8.77
N LYS A 79 1.70 11.70 9.54
CA LYS A 79 2.35 12.89 10.10
C LYS A 79 3.53 12.39 10.94
N SER A 80 4.73 12.84 10.65
CA SER A 80 5.83 12.64 11.59
C SER A 80 5.42 13.28 12.91
N GLU A 81 5.56 12.55 14.01
CA GLU A 81 5.61 13.22 15.30
C GLU A 81 6.80 14.16 15.22
N LYS A 82 6.54 15.46 15.06
CA LYS A 82 7.52 16.47 15.43
C LYS A 82 7.75 16.26 16.93
N THR A 83 8.82 15.53 17.25
CA THR A 83 9.43 15.61 18.58
C THR A 83 9.67 17.10 18.82
N SER A 84 8.88 17.66 19.74
CA SER A 84 8.96 19.06 20.12
C SER A 84 10.22 19.32 20.93
#